data_AF-A0A8I0EXU9-F1
#
_entry.id   AF-A0A8I0EXU9-F1
#
_cell.length_a   1.000
_cell.length_b   1.000
_cell.length_c   1.000
_cell.angle_alpha   90.00
_cell.angle_beta   90.00
_cell.angle_gamma   90.00
#
_symmetry.space_group_name_H-M   'P 1'
#
loop_
_entity.id
_entity.type
_entity.pdbx_description
1 polymer ?
#
loop_
_entity_poly.entity_id
_entity_poly.type
_entity_poly.pdbx_seq_one_letter_code
_entity_poly.pdbx_strand_id
1 'polypeptide(L)'
;MPSYRATTNVHRTSGTNRPYMRSLLLSLAIAVGLLAGALPAQAQERTTTDPLGGGTSAFDLYKVKVVNNAKGVRITVKMKAVDWDAETTPVGEFRLLLDTNHRSRGAEFAEEVGIPGDGGFRALKGSTKHRTSWRTYPFAGKCGKTVTERYDLEAGKVVVHVKPKKGCLYHPKYVRVNVRTIQSGQIDEFGYHEYAPARIDHLPYKNTFTPWVKYSQQ
;
A
#
# COMPACT_ATOMS: atom_id res chain seq x y z
N MET A 1 8.67 -17.34 -71.98
CA MET A 1 8.02 -17.03 -73.29
C MET A 1 6.59 -16.54 -73.04
N PRO A 2 5.91 -15.90 -74.03
CA PRO A 2 4.87 -14.91 -73.75
C PRO A 2 3.48 -15.48 -73.45
N SER A 3 2.62 -14.63 -72.88
CA SER A 3 1.16 -14.78 -72.80
C SER A 3 0.49 -14.06 -73.96
N TYR A 4 -0.53 -14.65 -74.58
CA TYR A 4 -1.57 -13.92 -75.33
C TYR A 4 -2.89 -14.72 -75.50
N ARG A 5 -4.01 -14.07 -75.12
CA ARG A 5 -5.42 -14.12 -75.61
C ARG A 5 -5.98 -15.45 -76.19
N ALA A 6 -7.06 -16.03 -75.63
CA ALA A 6 -8.51 -15.72 -75.79
C ALA A 6 -9.12 -16.29 -77.11
N THR A 7 -10.40 -16.66 -77.28
CA THR A 7 -11.71 -16.44 -76.58
C THR A 7 -12.49 -17.80 -76.48
N THR A 8 -13.80 -18.03 -76.24
CA THR A 8 -15.06 -17.22 -76.20
C THR A 8 -16.17 -17.89 -75.35
N ASN A 9 -17.33 -17.20 -75.24
CA ASN A 9 -18.61 -17.56 -74.60
C ASN A 9 -19.35 -18.80 -75.15
N VAL A 10 -20.25 -19.39 -74.33
CA VAL A 10 -21.69 -19.60 -74.65
C VAL A 10 -22.53 -19.37 -73.37
N HIS A 11 -23.74 -18.82 -73.50
CA HIS A 11 -24.69 -18.56 -72.40
C HIS A 11 -25.37 -19.82 -71.81
N ARG A 12 -25.82 -19.70 -70.55
CA ARG A 12 -27.24 -19.95 -70.24
C ARG A 12 -27.80 -18.88 -69.29
N THR A 13 -29.12 -18.72 -69.31
CA THR A 13 -29.86 -17.56 -68.80
C THR A 13 -30.76 -17.91 -67.61
N SER A 14 -31.44 -16.89 -67.07
CA SER A 14 -32.32 -16.88 -65.88
C SER A 14 -31.58 -16.83 -64.52
N GLY A 15 -32.11 -16.13 -63.50
CA GLY A 15 -33.29 -15.27 -63.49
C GLY A 15 -33.26 -14.25 -62.33
N THR A 16 -33.87 -13.09 -62.54
CA THR A 16 -33.97 -12.03 -61.52
C THR A 16 -34.92 -12.42 -60.39
N ASN A 17 -34.50 -12.30 -59.12
CA ASN A 17 -34.93 -11.15 -58.30
C ASN A 17 -34.39 -11.13 -56.85
N ARG A 18 -33.97 -9.92 -56.45
CA ARG A 18 -33.95 -9.33 -55.08
C ARG A 18 -32.99 -9.92 -54.00
N PRO A 19 -32.68 -9.11 -52.95
CA PRO A 19 -31.53 -9.33 -52.07
C PRO A 19 -31.94 -9.57 -50.58
N TYR A 20 -31.01 -9.32 -49.64
CA TYR A 20 -31.21 -9.26 -48.18
C TYR A 20 -31.25 -10.58 -47.37
N MET A 21 -30.26 -11.47 -47.54
CA MET A 21 -29.77 -12.31 -46.43
C MET A 21 -28.24 -12.50 -46.46
N ARG A 22 -27.51 -11.43 -46.11
CA ARG A 22 -26.04 -11.46 -45.88
C ARG A 22 -25.64 -10.66 -44.62
N SER A 23 -26.46 -10.75 -43.56
CA SER A 23 -26.32 -9.91 -42.36
C SER A 23 -26.69 -10.62 -41.05
N LEU A 24 -26.41 -11.93 -40.94
CA LEU A 24 -26.83 -12.74 -39.78
C LEU A 24 -25.78 -13.76 -39.26
N LEU A 25 -24.52 -13.63 -39.68
CA LEU A 25 -23.40 -14.44 -39.17
C LEU A 25 -22.16 -13.60 -38.75
N LEU A 26 -22.35 -12.30 -38.47
CA LEU A 26 -21.30 -11.44 -37.87
C LEU A 26 -21.62 -10.99 -36.44
N SER A 27 -22.86 -11.14 -35.98
CA SER A 27 -23.34 -10.59 -34.70
C SER A 27 -22.92 -11.42 -33.47
N LEU A 28 -22.64 -12.72 -33.64
CA LEU A 28 -22.39 -13.62 -32.51
C LEU A 28 -20.95 -13.56 -31.96
N ALA A 29 -19.99 -12.98 -32.70
CA ALA A 29 -18.61 -12.81 -32.25
C ALA A 29 -18.47 -11.69 -31.18
N ILE A 30 -19.34 -10.68 -31.23
CA ILE A 30 -19.25 -9.49 -30.36
C ILE A 30 -19.72 -9.81 -28.93
N ALA A 31 -20.69 -10.71 -28.78
CA ALA A 31 -21.26 -11.09 -27.47
C ALA A 31 -20.25 -11.81 -26.55
N VAL A 32 -19.29 -12.57 -27.10
CA VAL A 32 -18.27 -13.28 -26.31
C VAL A 32 -17.10 -12.36 -25.95
N GLY A 33 -16.74 -11.41 -26.81
CA GLY A 33 -15.65 -10.46 -26.57
C GLY A 33 -15.85 -9.56 -25.35
N LEU A 34 -17.10 -9.28 -24.96
CA LEU A 34 -17.43 -8.42 -23.82
C LEU A 34 -17.31 -9.11 -22.45
N LEU A 35 -17.24 -10.44 -22.39
CA LEU A 35 -16.91 -11.19 -21.17
C LEU A 35 -15.40 -11.42 -21.00
N ALA A 36 -14.59 -11.15 -22.04
CA ALA A 36 -13.15 -10.97 -21.93
C ALA A 36 -12.79 -9.57 -21.39
N GLY A 37 -13.66 -8.96 -20.59
CA GLY A 37 -13.34 -7.80 -19.76
C GLY A 37 -12.25 -8.19 -18.76
N ALA A 38 -11.00 -7.96 -19.14
CA ALA A 38 -9.84 -8.21 -18.30
C ALA A 38 -10.07 -7.51 -16.95
N LEU A 39 -10.23 -8.31 -15.88
CA LEU A 39 -10.36 -7.82 -14.51
C LEU A 39 -9.30 -6.72 -14.32
N PRO A 40 -9.70 -5.45 -14.09
CA PRO A 40 -8.77 -4.33 -14.10
C PRO A 40 -7.75 -4.65 -13.03
N ALA A 41 -6.51 -4.97 -13.45
CA ALA A 41 -5.57 -5.60 -12.56
C ALA A 41 -5.39 -4.69 -11.34
N GLN A 42 -5.87 -5.15 -10.19
CA GLN A 42 -5.87 -4.31 -9.01
C GLN A 42 -4.44 -4.29 -8.51
N ALA A 43 -3.77 -3.14 -8.68
CA ALA A 43 -2.59 -2.81 -7.90
C ALA A 43 -2.98 -3.10 -6.44
N GLN A 44 -2.36 -4.13 -5.84
CA GLN A 44 -3.03 -4.93 -4.79
C GLN A 44 -2.96 -4.28 -3.41
N GLU A 45 -3.34 -3.00 -3.37
CA GLU A 45 -3.70 -2.25 -2.19
C GLU A 45 -4.55 -3.12 -1.26
N ARG A 46 -4.12 -3.20 0.00
CA ARG A 46 -4.95 -3.77 1.06
C ARG A 46 -5.17 -2.74 2.14
N THR A 47 -6.44 -2.48 2.39
CA THR A 47 -6.91 -1.75 3.56
C THR A 47 -7.25 -2.76 4.64
N THR A 48 -6.74 -2.51 5.85
CA THR A 48 -7.13 -3.19 7.09
C THR A 48 -7.74 -2.13 8.00
N THR A 49 -8.87 -2.41 8.61
CA THR A 49 -9.60 -1.50 9.53
C THR A 49 -9.76 -2.14 10.88
N ASP A 50 -9.65 -1.34 11.93
CA ASP A 50 -10.39 -1.60 13.16
C ASP A 50 -11.77 -0.93 13.02
N PRO A 51 -12.89 -1.67 13.08
CA PRO A 51 -14.25 -1.10 13.02
C PRO A 51 -14.77 -0.60 14.38
N LEU A 52 -14.07 -0.89 15.49
CA LEU A 52 -14.41 -0.47 16.85
C LEU A 52 -13.55 0.70 17.32
N GLY A 53 -12.28 0.71 16.91
CA GLY A 53 -11.24 1.57 17.46
C GLY A 53 -10.67 0.98 18.76
N GLY A 54 -9.39 1.27 19.01
CA GLY A 54 -8.61 0.79 20.16
C GLY A 54 -8.95 1.43 21.51
N GLY A 55 -10.22 1.79 21.72
CA GLY A 55 -10.72 2.37 22.96
C GLY A 55 -10.26 3.81 23.22
N THR A 56 -10.13 4.18 24.49
CA THR A 56 -10.02 5.56 24.98
C THR A 56 -8.62 6.19 24.81
N SER A 57 -7.93 5.88 23.71
CA SER A 57 -6.62 6.45 23.38
C SER A 57 -6.75 7.77 22.63
N ALA A 58 -5.79 8.68 22.81
CA ALA A 58 -5.59 9.81 21.90
C ALA A 58 -5.03 9.38 20.53
N PHE A 59 -4.46 8.17 20.43
CA PHE A 59 -3.77 7.65 19.25
C PHE A 59 -4.43 6.38 18.66
N ASP A 60 -5.75 6.26 18.83
CA ASP A 60 -6.63 5.18 18.35
C ASP A 60 -6.56 4.95 16.82
N LEU A 61 -6.39 3.71 16.36
CA LEU A 61 -5.99 3.29 15.00
C LEU A 61 -7.15 2.76 14.13
N TYR A 62 -7.85 3.63 13.41
CA TYR A 62 -8.95 3.22 12.54
C TYR A 62 -8.55 2.34 11.35
N LYS A 63 -7.43 2.61 10.69
CA LYS A 63 -7.17 2.05 9.34
C LYS A 63 -5.70 2.09 8.93
N VAL A 64 -5.21 1.02 8.34
CA VAL A 64 -3.93 1.00 7.61
C VAL A 64 -4.14 0.54 6.17
N LYS A 65 -3.68 1.37 5.24
CA LYS A 65 -3.67 1.13 3.79
C LYS A 65 -2.23 0.88 3.36
N VAL A 66 -1.98 -0.27 2.75
CA VAL A 66 -0.65 -0.67 2.26
C VAL A 66 -0.70 -0.86 0.74
N VAL A 67 0.19 -0.18 0.02
CA VAL A 67 0.38 -0.26 -1.43
C VAL A 67 1.82 -0.70 -1.71
N ASN A 68 2.00 -1.66 -2.61
CA ASN A 68 3.30 -2.19 -3.02
C ASN A 68 3.34 -2.28 -4.54
N ASN A 69 3.99 -1.32 -5.19
CA ASN A 69 3.97 -1.24 -6.65
C ASN A 69 5.24 -0.66 -7.26
N ALA A 70 5.22 -0.37 -8.56
CA ALA A 70 6.34 0.21 -9.30
C ALA A 70 6.90 1.49 -8.66
N LYS A 71 6.08 2.26 -7.93
CA LYS A 71 6.44 3.49 -7.21
C LYS A 71 6.96 3.24 -5.78
N GLY A 72 7.09 1.99 -5.35
CA GLY A 72 7.65 1.57 -4.07
C GLY A 72 6.62 1.01 -3.09
N VAL A 73 6.96 1.03 -1.80
CA VAL A 73 6.07 0.62 -0.71
C VAL A 73 5.54 1.86 -0.02
N ARG A 74 4.23 2.11 -0.11
CA ARG A 74 3.56 3.21 0.61
C ARG A 74 2.59 2.65 1.62
N ILE A 75 2.78 3.04 2.87
CA ILE A 75 1.87 2.73 3.98
C ILE A 75 1.23 4.05 4.41
N THR A 76 -0.06 4.00 4.69
CA THR A 76 -0.81 5.16 5.20
C THR A 76 -1.69 4.67 6.34
N VAL A 77 -1.37 5.13 7.54
CA VAL A 77 -2.14 4.91 8.77
C VAL A 77 -3.09 6.08 8.93
N LYS A 78 -4.32 5.76 9.33
CA LYS A 78 -5.32 6.69 9.81
C LYS A 78 -5.64 6.34 11.26
N MET A 79 -5.61 7.36 12.09
CA MET A 79 -5.81 7.33 13.53
C MET A 79 -6.70 8.50 13.95
N LYS A 80 -7.03 8.60 15.24
CA LYS A 80 -7.65 9.78 15.83
C LYS A 80 -6.82 11.04 15.54
N ALA A 81 -7.52 12.16 15.32
CA ALA A 81 -6.88 13.47 15.24
C ALA A 81 -6.33 13.84 16.63
N VAL A 82 -5.08 14.31 16.67
CA VAL A 82 -4.51 14.94 17.85
C VAL A 82 -4.83 16.43 17.78
N ASP A 83 -5.51 16.93 18.80
CA ASP A 83 -5.68 18.36 19.04
C ASP A 83 -4.52 18.82 19.94
N TRP A 84 -3.73 19.79 19.48
CA TRP A 84 -2.60 20.35 20.23
C TRP A 84 -2.96 21.63 20.98
N ASP A 85 -4.10 22.25 20.66
CA ASP A 85 -4.60 23.45 21.34
C ASP A 85 -5.52 23.08 22.54
N ALA A 86 -5.76 21.79 22.75
CA ALA A 86 -6.50 21.25 23.89
C ALA A 86 -5.73 21.38 25.22
N GLU A 87 -6.48 21.46 26.33
CA GLU A 87 -5.97 21.59 27.71
C GLU A 87 -4.95 20.52 28.13
N THR A 88 -4.94 19.37 27.44
CA THR A 88 -4.02 18.25 27.72
C THR A 88 -3.35 17.75 26.44
N THR A 89 -2.01 17.84 26.36
CA THR A 89 -1.22 17.26 25.26
C THR A 89 -0.99 15.76 25.50
N PRO A 90 -1.39 14.85 24.60
CA PRO A 90 -1.17 13.41 24.78
C PRO A 90 0.28 13.01 24.52
N VAL A 91 0.82 12.07 25.31
CA VAL A 91 2.22 11.61 25.22
C VAL A 91 2.32 10.11 24.97
N GLY A 92 3.26 9.68 24.12
CA GLY A 92 3.59 8.26 23.91
C GLY A 92 4.43 7.94 22.66
N GLU A 93 4.13 6.83 21.98
CA GLU A 93 4.91 6.25 20.87
C GLU A 93 4.00 5.81 19.70
N PHE A 94 4.38 6.15 18.46
CA PHE A 94 3.91 5.47 17.25
C PHE A 94 4.95 4.48 16.75
N ARG A 95 4.50 3.25 16.44
CA ARG A 95 5.34 2.20 15.88
C ARG A 95 4.68 1.50 14.70
N LEU A 96 5.42 1.36 13.61
CA LEU A 96 5.03 0.57 12.44
C LEU A 96 6.15 -0.42 12.12
N LEU A 97 5.83 -1.71 12.15
CA LEU A 97 6.73 -2.80 11.79
C LEU A 97 6.45 -3.21 10.33
N LEU A 98 7.47 -3.24 9.49
CA LEU A 98 7.37 -3.64 8.08
C LEU A 98 8.11 -4.96 7.83
N ASP A 99 7.35 -5.99 7.43
CA ASP A 99 7.84 -7.29 6.99
C ASP A 99 7.76 -7.37 5.45
N THR A 100 8.86 -7.75 4.81
CA THR A 100 8.99 -7.82 3.34
C THR A 100 9.42 -9.22 2.86
N ASN A 101 9.58 -10.18 3.77
CA ASN A 101 10.21 -11.46 3.50
C ASN A 101 9.48 -12.63 4.20
N HIS A 102 8.48 -13.16 3.50
CA HIS A 102 7.72 -14.38 3.85
C HIS A 102 8.55 -15.63 4.22
N ARG A 103 9.87 -15.64 3.98
CA ARG A 103 10.79 -16.74 4.37
C ARG A 103 11.49 -16.49 5.72
N SER A 104 11.30 -15.33 6.33
CA SER A 104 11.82 -14.95 7.64
C SER A 104 10.65 -14.69 8.61
N ARG A 105 10.82 -14.98 9.90
CA ARG A 105 9.79 -14.68 10.90
C ARG A 105 9.88 -13.21 11.32
N GLY A 106 8.79 -12.46 11.14
CA GLY A 106 8.62 -11.09 11.61
C GLY A 106 9.40 -10.03 10.82
N ALA A 107 9.16 -8.76 11.14
CA ALA A 107 9.64 -7.60 10.38
C ALA A 107 11.17 -7.49 10.22
N GLU A 108 11.58 -6.92 9.10
CA GLU A 108 12.97 -6.50 8.82
C GLU A 108 13.21 -5.04 9.16
N PHE A 109 12.15 -4.21 9.21
CA PHE A 109 12.21 -2.78 9.45
C PHE A 109 11.18 -2.32 10.49
N ALA A 110 11.49 -1.22 11.16
CA ALA A 110 10.55 -0.49 12.00
C ALA A 110 10.64 1.01 11.74
N GLU A 111 9.48 1.66 11.78
CA GLU A 111 9.29 3.08 12.06
C GLU A 111 8.95 3.19 13.55
N GLU A 112 9.65 4.05 14.29
CA GLU A 112 9.50 4.25 15.74
C GLU A 112 9.67 5.74 16.03
N VAL A 113 8.62 6.40 16.54
CA VAL A 113 8.55 7.85 16.76
C VAL A 113 7.87 8.18 18.08
N GLY A 114 8.48 9.05 18.89
CA GLY A 114 7.86 9.62 20.08
C GLY A 114 6.81 10.69 19.71
N ILE A 115 5.72 10.77 20.47
CA ILE A 115 4.66 11.76 20.27
C ILE A 115 4.42 12.51 21.59
N PRO A 116 4.62 13.84 21.66
CA PRO A 116 5.47 14.62 20.76
C PRO A 116 6.94 14.16 20.88
N GLY A 117 7.72 14.26 19.81
CA GLY A 117 9.13 13.89 19.82
C GLY A 117 9.71 13.49 18.46
N ASP A 118 10.96 13.04 18.52
CA ASP A 118 11.72 12.56 17.37
C ASP A 118 11.58 11.04 17.15
N GLY A 119 12.04 10.58 15.98
CA GLY A 119 12.23 9.17 15.67
C GLY A 119 12.49 8.94 14.18
N GLY A 120 12.31 7.71 13.72
CA GLY A 120 12.43 7.41 12.28
C GLY A 120 12.55 5.94 11.91
N PHE A 121 12.53 5.69 10.60
CA PHE A 121 12.73 4.39 9.99
C PHE A 121 14.13 3.79 10.25
N ARG A 122 14.18 2.47 10.52
CA ARG A 122 15.42 1.69 10.69
C ARG A 122 15.24 0.21 10.33
N ALA A 123 16.33 -0.47 9.95
CA ALA A 123 16.34 -1.92 9.85
C ALA A 123 16.56 -2.58 11.22
N LEU A 124 15.73 -3.58 11.55
CA LEU A 124 15.80 -4.43 12.72
C LEU A 124 16.79 -5.59 12.55
N LYS A 125 16.91 -6.10 11.32
CA LYS A 125 17.69 -7.29 10.96
C LYS A 125 18.97 -6.93 10.18
N GLY A 126 19.80 -7.93 9.89
CA GLY A 126 21.06 -7.76 9.17
C GLY A 126 22.20 -7.21 10.03
N SER A 127 23.36 -6.98 9.38
CA SER A 127 24.60 -6.51 10.00
C SER A 127 24.55 -5.01 10.34
N THR A 128 25.47 -4.54 11.20
CA THR A 128 25.57 -3.12 11.59
C THR A 128 25.62 -2.18 10.39
N LYS A 129 26.41 -2.50 9.35
CA LYS A 129 26.50 -1.73 8.10
C LYS A 129 25.16 -1.62 7.36
N HIS A 130 24.34 -2.68 7.40
CA HIS A 130 22.99 -2.67 6.85
C HIS A 130 22.03 -1.83 7.72
N ARG A 131 22.06 -1.99 9.05
CA ARG A 131 21.19 -1.21 9.94
C ARG A 131 21.49 0.29 9.86
N THR A 132 22.75 0.68 9.87
CA THR A 132 23.18 2.08 9.73
C THR A 132 22.83 2.67 8.35
N SER A 133 22.85 1.88 7.26
CA SER A 133 22.44 2.40 5.95
C SER A 133 20.94 2.69 5.86
N TRP A 134 20.12 2.11 6.73
CA TRP A 134 18.65 2.22 6.74
C TRP A 134 18.07 3.24 7.71
N ARG A 135 18.84 3.75 8.67
CA ARG A 135 18.38 4.82 9.58
C ARG A 135 18.00 6.08 8.79
N THR A 136 16.89 6.72 9.15
CA THR A 136 16.57 8.10 8.76
C THR A 136 17.04 9.11 9.82
N TYR A 137 16.82 8.82 11.10
CA TYR A 137 17.23 9.65 12.24
C TYR A 137 18.54 9.19 12.92
N PRO A 138 19.35 10.11 13.49
CA PRO A 138 19.31 11.56 13.32
C PRO A 138 19.82 12.01 11.94
N PHE A 139 20.53 11.13 11.21
CA PHE A 139 21.06 11.41 9.88
C PHE A 139 20.78 10.26 8.91
N ALA A 140 20.17 10.58 7.77
CA ALA A 140 19.67 9.57 6.85
C ALA A 140 20.78 8.82 6.09
N GLY A 141 20.85 7.50 6.27
CA GLY A 141 21.76 6.60 5.58
C GLY A 141 21.44 6.42 4.08
N LYS A 142 22.30 5.69 3.35
CA LYS A 142 22.17 5.47 1.88
C LYS A 142 20.78 4.96 1.43
N CYS A 143 20.11 4.18 2.28
CA CYS A 143 18.77 3.65 2.10
C CYS A 143 17.73 4.40 2.97
N GLY A 144 18.09 4.95 4.13
CA GLY A 144 17.24 5.92 4.83
C GLY A 144 16.78 7.06 3.93
N LYS A 145 17.67 7.60 3.09
CA LYS A 145 17.36 8.59 2.03
C LYS A 145 16.39 8.12 0.92
N THR A 146 15.83 6.90 0.99
CA THR A 146 14.70 6.48 0.13
C THR A 146 13.37 6.45 0.85
N VAL A 147 13.37 6.52 2.18
CA VAL A 147 12.16 6.67 2.98
C VAL A 147 11.70 8.13 2.90
N THR A 148 10.41 8.35 3.12
CA THR A 148 9.81 9.66 3.32
C THR A 148 8.63 9.47 4.25
N GLU A 149 8.88 9.78 5.52
CA GLU A 149 7.90 9.88 6.59
C GLU A 149 7.12 11.21 6.46
N ARG A 150 5.84 11.22 6.82
CA ARG A 150 5.04 12.42 7.08
C ARG A 150 4.07 12.15 8.22
N TYR A 151 4.24 12.90 9.30
CA TYR A 151 3.38 12.93 10.47
C TYR A 151 2.43 14.13 10.33
N ASP A 152 1.13 13.84 10.30
CA ASP A 152 0.04 14.76 9.96
C ASP A 152 -1.07 14.47 11.00
N LEU A 153 -0.69 14.64 12.28
CA LEU A 153 -1.38 14.08 13.44
C LEU A 153 -2.68 14.83 13.75
N GLU A 154 -2.73 16.15 13.48
CA GLU A 154 -3.96 16.95 13.43
C GLU A 154 -4.97 16.37 12.43
N ALA A 155 -4.51 15.98 11.24
CA ALA A 155 -5.32 15.27 10.27
C ALA A 155 -5.45 13.76 10.56
N GLY A 156 -5.05 13.28 11.75
CA GLY A 156 -5.12 11.89 12.20
C GLY A 156 -4.44 10.90 11.25
N LYS A 157 -3.24 11.24 10.73
CA LYS A 157 -2.67 10.59 9.54
C LYS A 157 -1.15 10.46 9.61
N VAL A 158 -0.64 9.26 9.37
CA VAL A 158 0.78 8.98 9.19
C VAL A 158 1.02 8.34 7.83
N VAL A 159 2.04 8.79 7.11
CA VAL A 159 2.45 8.20 5.82
C VAL A 159 3.93 7.83 5.87
N VAL A 160 4.25 6.58 5.53
CA VAL A 160 5.63 6.13 5.30
C VAL A 160 5.73 5.65 3.86
N HIS A 161 6.61 6.25 3.06
CA HIS A 161 6.85 5.86 1.67
C HIS A 161 8.32 5.48 1.44
N VAL A 162 8.57 4.20 1.17
CA VAL A 162 9.89 3.70 0.77
C VAL A 162 9.97 3.65 -0.75
N LYS A 163 10.71 4.60 -1.34
CA LYS A 163 10.97 4.70 -2.79
C LYS A 163 11.87 3.54 -3.26
N PRO A 164 11.61 2.90 -4.41
CA PRO A 164 12.30 1.69 -4.82
C PRO A 164 13.71 2.01 -5.32
N LYS A 165 14.75 1.40 -4.73
CA LYS A 165 16.15 1.62 -5.10
C LYS A 165 16.97 0.34 -5.03
N LYS A 166 17.64 -0.01 -6.15
CA LYS A 166 18.55 -1.17 -6.22
C LYS A 166 19.64 -1.07 -5.14
N GLY A 167 19.87 -2.16 -4.41
CA GLY A 167 20.77 -2.18 -3.23
C GLY A 167 20.15 -1.65 -1.93
N CYS A 168 18.89 -1.20 -1.97
CA CYS A 168 18.00 -0.96 -0.83
C CYS A 168 16.73 -1.81 -1.05
N LEU A 169 15.56 -1.39 -0.56
CA LEU A 169 14.29 -2.03 -0.87
C LEU A 169 13.91 -1.71 -2.34
N TYR A 170 13.78 -2.73 -3.17
CA TYR A 170 13.44 -2.60 -4.59
C TYR A 170 12.39 -3.65 -4.96
N HIS A 171 11.18 -3.19 -5.25
CA HIS A 171 10.03 -4.02 -5.69
C HIS A 171 9.87 -5.34 -4.90
N PRO A 172 9.74 -5.28 -3.56
CA PRO A 172 9.64 -6.47 -2.72
C PRO A 172 8.40 -7.29 -3.08
N LYS A 173 8.56 -8.59 -3.37
CA LYS A 173 7.48 -9.44 -3.91
C LYS A 173 6.21 -9.43 -3.06
N TYR A 174 6.36 -9.29 -1.74
CA TYR A 174 5.28 -9.23 -0.76
C TYR A 174 5.66 -8.23 0.34
N VAL A 175 4.68 -7.53 0.91
CA VAL A 175 4.84 -6.76 2.14
C VAL A 175 3.65 -6.97 3.07
N ARG A 176 3.86 -6.77 4.38
CA ARG A 176 2.80 -6.66 5.39
C ARG A 176 3.27 -5.79 6.55
N VAL A 177 2.35 -5.27 7.34
CA VAL A 177 2.65 -4.39 8.48
C VAL A 177 1.98 -4.82 9.76
N ASN A 178 2.57 -4.47 10.89
CA ASN A 178 1.86 -4.35 12.17
C ASN A 178 2.06 -2.90 12.63
N VAL A 179 0.98 -2.24 13.03
CA VAL A 179 1.01 -0.88 13.58
C VAL A 179 0.63 -0.98 15.04
N ARG A 180 1.26 -0.16 15.89
CA ARG A 180 0.98 -0.02 17.30
C ARG A 180 1.09 1.44 17.69
N THR A 181 0.20 1.89 18.56
CA THR A 181 0.35 3.15 19.27
C THR A 181 0.36 2.89 20.77
N ILE A 182 1.08 3.73 21.50
CA ILE A 182 1.13 3.76 22.95
C ILE A 182 0.79 5.19 23.34
N GLN A 183 -0.14 5.37 24.27
CA GLN A 183 -0.26 6.60 25.05
C GLN A 183 0.22 6.29 26.46
N SER A 184 1.40 6.79 26.82
CA SER A 184 2.01 6.63 28.14
C SER A 184 1.48 7.66 29.15
N GLY A 185 0.84 8.73 28.69
CA GLY A 185 0.30 9.77 29.57
C GLY A 185 -0.27 10.98 28.83
N GLN A 186 -0.28 12.10 29.54
CA GLN A 186 -0.62 13.44 29.03
C GLN A 186 0.24 14.50 29.74
N ILE A 187 0.31 15.71 29.19
CA ILE A 187 0.86 16.91 29.82
C ILE A 187 -0.25 17.95 29.93
N ASP A 188 -0.39 18.57 31.10
CA ASP A 188 -1.26 19.73 31.35
C ASP A 188 -0.51 20.79 32.18
N GLU A 189 -1.23 21.78 32.74
CA GLU A 189 -0.62 22.89 33.50
C GLU A 189 0.17 22.44 34.74
N PHE A 190 -0.10 21.24 35.27
CA PHE A 190 0.63 20.65 36.41
C PHE A 190 1.82 19.77 35.99
N GLY A 191 2.02 19.58 34.68
CA GLY A 191 3.11 18.78 34.12
C GLY A 191 2.66 17.43 33.56
N TYR A 192 3.53 16.42 33.63
CA TYR A 192 3.28 15.10 33.02
C TYR A 192 2.55 14.15 33.98
N HIS A 193 1.43 13.59 33.51
CA HIS A 193 0.65 12.57 34.21
C HIS A 193 0.77 11.23 33.49
N GLU A 194 1.38 10.26 34.15
CA GLU A 194 1.56 8.91 33.61
C GLU A 194 0.26 8.09 33.66
N TYR A 195 -0.01 7.34 32.59
CA TYR A 195 -1.02 6.30 32.54
C TYR A 195 -0.39 4.95 32.89
N ALA A 196 -0.70 4.42 34.07
CA ALA A 196 -0.27 3.10 34.51
C ALA A 196 -1.47 2.14 34.62
N PRO A 197 -1.65 1.15 33.73
CA PRO A 197 -0.85 0.85 32.54
C PRO A 197 -1.11 1.83 31.38
N ALA A 198 -0.12 1.98 30.50
CA ALA A 198 -0.25 2.78 29.28
C ALA A 198 -1.39 2.25 28.38
N ARG A 199 -2.12 3.15 27.71
CA ARG A 199 -3.16 2.77 26.76
C ARG A 199 -2.48 2.37 25.45
N ILE A 200 -2.67 1.13 25.00
CA ILE A 200 -1.93 0.56 23.86
C ILE A 200 -2.89 -0.03 22.84
N ASP A 201 -2.82 0.47 21.61
CA ASP A 201 -3.61 -0.01 20.48
C ASP A 201 -2.73 -0.69 19.41
N HIS A 202 -3.28 -1.63 18.64
CA HIS A 202 -2.57 -2.43 17.63
C HIS A 202 -3.44 -2.76 16.42
N LEU A 203 -2.96 -2.47 15.21
CA LEU A 203 -3.64 -2.79 13.96
C LEU A 203 -2.77 -3.74 13.09
N PRO A 204 -3.26 -4.93 12.66
CA PRO A 204 -4.61 -5.48 12.88
C PRO A 204 -4.91 -5.90 14.32
N TYR A 205 -3.93 -6.51 15.02
CA TYR A 205 -4.05 -6.99 16.39
C TYR A 205 -2.66 -7.10 17.02
N LYS A 206 -2.59 -7.26 18.36
CA LYS A 206 -1.35 -7.53 19.09
C LYS A 206 -0.58 -8.70 18.47
N ASN A 207 0.74 -8.54 18.31
CA ASN A 207 1.67 -9.52 17.71
C ASN A 207 1.32 -10.01 16.29
N THR A 208 0.35 -9.41 15.61
CA THR A 208 -0.23 -9.92 14.35
C THR A 208 -0.01 -8.91 13.22
N PHE A 209 0.44 -9.38 12.06
CA PHE A 209 0.62 -8.55 10.86
C PHE A 209 -0.62 -8.59 9.98
N THR A 210 -0.82 -7.55 9.17
CA THR A 210 -1.79 -7.55 8.08
C THR A 210 -1.56 -8.74 7.14
N PRO A 211 -2.58 -9.17 6.37
CA PRO A 211 -2.37 -10.10 5.28
C PRO A 211 -1.40 -9.52 4.23
N TRP A 212 -0.67 -10.41 3.54
CA TRP A 212 0.30 -10.01 2.53
C TRP A 212 -0.30 -9.20 1.37
N VAL A 213 0.42 -8.15 0.97
CA VAL A 213 0.20 -7.31 -0.21
C VAL A 213 1.26 -7.66 -1.25
N LYS A 214 0.83 -8.20 -2.39
CA LYS A 214 1.73 -8.56 -3.49
C LYS A 214 2.22 -7.31 -4.23
N TYR A 215 3.40 -7.39 -4.83
CA TYR A 215 3.88 -6.38 -5.76
C TYR A 215 3.03 -6.35 -7.06
N SER A 216 2.64 -5.16 -7.50
CA SER A 216 2.13 -4.91 -8.87
C SER A 216 3.06 -4.00 -9.67
N GLN A 217 3.05 -4.14 -11.00
CA GLN A 217 3.85 -3.30 -11.92
C GLN A 217 3.17 -1.95 -12.28
N GLN A 218 1.99 -1.67 -11.74
CA GLN A 218 1.14 -0.51 -12.05
C GLN A 218 1.35 0.66 -11.07
#